data_AF-A0A957H463-F1
#
_entry.id   AF-A0A957H463-F1
#
_cell.length_a   1.000
_cell.length_b   1.000
_cell.length_c   1.000
_cell.angle_alpha   90.00
_cell.angle_beta   90.00
_cell.angle_gamma   90.00
#
_symmetry.space_group_name_H-M   'P 1'
#
loop_
_entity.id
_entity.type
_entity.pdbx_description
1 polymer ?
#
loop_
_entity_poly.entity_id
_entity_poly.type
_entity_poly.pdbx_seq_one_letter_code
_entity_poly.pdbx_strand_id
1 'polypeptide(L)'
;YYGWDVATGCWFVVVEAPGYATLTSPVVGVPPEVVDLNLSLVPQVPTAVAFSSIAVHRPAASALLGLLVVAAFSLLGLTAAQCRRPRH
;
A
#
# COMPACT_ATOMS: atom_id res chain seq x y z
N TYR A 1 -39.77 13.23 -23.30
CA TYR A 1 -38.51 13.00 -24.00
C TYR A 1 -37.44 12.95 -22.92
N TYR A 2 -36.71 11.84 -22.80
CA TYR A 2 -35.59 11.74 -21.87
C TYR A 2 -34.33 12.04 -22.68
N GLY A 3 -33.66 13.14 -22.38
CA GLY A 3 -32.48 13.62 -23.11
C GLY A 3 -31.54 14.31 -22.13
N TRP A 4 -30.27 14.42 -22.52
CA TRP A 4 -29.23 14.96 -21.65
C TRP A 4 -29.15 16.47 -21.90
N ASP A 5 -29.37 17.29 -20.86
CA ASP A 5 -29.21 18.74 -20.94
C ASP A 5 -27.73 19.12 -20.70
N VAL A 6 -26.88 18.77 -21.67
CA VAL A 6 -25.44 19.04 -21.66
C VAL A 6 -24.98 19.56 -23.01
N ALA A 7 -23.88 20.31 -23.02
CA ALA A 7 -23.32 20.82 -24.27
C ALA A 7 -22.90 19.66 -25.20
N THR A 8 -22.93 19.93 -26.51
CA THR A 8 -22.42 19.01 -27.52
C THR A 8 -20.95 18.68 -27.26
N GLY A 9 -20.62 17.39 -27.20
CA GLY A 9 -19.26 16.93 -26.97
C GLY A 9 -19.17 15.49 -26.46
N CYS A 10 -17.97 15.15 -26.00
CA CYS A 10 -17.66 13.87 -25.39
C CYS A 10 -17.67 14.01 -23.87
N TRP A 11 -18.38 13.11 -23.20
CA TRP A 11 -18.61 13.16 -21.77
C TRP A 11 -18.26 11.85 -21.09
N PHE A 12 -17.95 11.93 -19.80
CA PHE A 12 -17.88 10.80 -18.89
C PHE A 12 -18.98 10.94 -17.86
N VAL A 13 -19.59 9.82 -17.47
CA VAL A 13 -20.52 9.76 -16.35
C VAL A 13 -19.80 9.12 -15.18
N VAL A 14 -19.75 9.83 -14.05
CA VAL A 14 -19.23 9.31 -12.78
C VAL A 14 -20.42 9.01 -11.88
N VAL A 15 -20.49 7.79 -11.37
CA VAL A 15 -21.57 7.35 -10.49
C VAL A 15 -21.00 6.94 -9.14
N GLU A 16 -21.61 7.48 -8.09
CA GLU A 16 -21.24 7.21 -6.70
C GLU A 16 -22.47 6.80 -5.90
N ALA A 17 -22.32 5.78 -5.07
CA ALA A 17 -23.34 5.32 -4.15
C ALA A 17 -22.70 4.79 -2.86
N PRO A 18 -23.29 5.03 -1.68
CA PRO A 18 -22.76 4.51 -0.42
C PRO A 18 -22.64 2.98 -0.43
N GLY A 19 -21.49 2.46 0.00
CA GLY A 19 -21.22 1.02 0.03
C GLY A 19 -20.87 0.41 -1.33
N TYR A 20 -20.65 1.23 -2.36
CA TYR A 20 -20.20 0.79 -3.68
C TYR A 20 -18.97 1.56 -4.13
N ALA A 21 -18.16 0.94 -4.99
CA ALA A 21 -17.01 1.60 -5.59
C ALA A 21 -17.48 2.61 -6.64
N THR A 22 -16.92 3.82 -6.61
CA THR A 22 -17.11 4.82 -7.67
C THR A 22 -16.75 4.23 -9.03
N LEU A 23 -17.60 4.48 -10.02
CA LEU A 23 -17.41 3.98 -11.38
C LEU A 23 -17.52 5.11 -12.40
N THR A 24 -16.59 5.12 -13.36
CA THR A 24 -16.59 6.03 -14.50
C THR A 24 -16.96 5.27 -15.77
N SER A 25 -17.88 5.81 -16.56
CA SER A 25 -18.29 5.23 -17.85
C SER A 25 -17.18 5.31 -18.91
N PRO A 26 -17.29 4.58 -20.03
CA PRO A 26 -16.63 4.98 -21.27
C PRO A 26 -17.05 6.38 -21.72
N VAL A 27 -16.30 6.97 -22.66
CA VAL A 27 -16.71 8.21 -23.33
C VAL A 27 -18.05 8.00 -24.03
N VAL A 28 -18.97 8.92 -23.82
CA VAL A 28 -20.25 9.02 -24.53
C VAL A 28 -20.31 10.34 -25.31
N GLY A 29 -20.82 10.28 -26.54
CA GLY A 29 -21.01 11.46 -27.38
C GLY A 29 -22.40 12.05 -27.22
N VAL A 30 -22.53 13.36 -27.40
CA VAL A 30 -23.79 14.09 -27.54
C VAL A 30 -23.60 15.15 -28.63
N PRO A 31 -24.39 15.21 -29.73
CA PRO A 31 -25.41 14.25 -30.21
C PRO A 31 -24.81 13.07 -31.02
N PRO A 32 -25.54 11.94 -31.16
CA PRO A 32 -26.81 11.63 -30.48
C PRO A 32 -26.56 11.27 -29.01
N GLU A 33 -27.46 11.65 -28.10
CA GLU A 33 -27.34 11.22 -26.71
C GLU A 33 -27.39 9.69 -26.58
N VAL A 34 -26.53 9.15 -25.73
CA VAL A 34 -26.52 7.72 -25.45
C VAL A 34 -27.67 7.39 -24.50
N VAL A 35 -28.68 6.68 -25.02
CA VAL A 35 -29.86 6.25 -24.24
C VAL A 35 -29.68 4.87 -23.58
N ASP A 36 -28.75 4.06 -24.07
CA ASP A 36 -28.50 2.68 -23.60
C ASP A 36 -27.22 2.54 -22.75
N LEU A 37 -26.90 3.55 -21.93
CA LEU A 37 -25.75 3.48 -21.02
C LEU A 37 -26.10 2.70 -19.75
N ASN A 38 -25.52 1.50 -19.61
CA ASN A 38 -25.72 0.63 -18.46
C ASN A 38 -24.43 0.51 -17.64
N LEU A 39 -24.49 0.85 -16.35
CA LEU A 39 -23.35 0.80 -15.42
C LEU A 39 -23.70 -0.09 -14.22
N SER A 40 -22.82 -1.04 -13.90
CA SER A 40 -22.99 -1.95 -12.76
C SER A 40 -21.97 -1.63 -11.68
N LEU A 41 -22.44 -1.15 -10.52
CA LEU A 41 -21.57 -0.80 -9.41
C LEU A 41 -21.12 -2.05 -8.63
N VAL A 42 -19.86 -2.05 -8.22
CA VAL A 42 -19.29 -3.15 -7.41
C VAL A 42 -19.46 -2.80 -5.92
N PRO A 43 -20.12 -3.66 -5.11
CA PRO A 43 -20.21 -3.45 -3.67
C PRO A 43 -18.82 -3.40 -3.03
N GLN A 44 -18.61 -2.42 -2.17
CA GLN A 44 -17.43 -2.38 -1.31
C GLN A 44 -17.71 -3.23 -0.08
N VAL A 45 -16.99 -4.34 0.04
CA VAL A 45 -16.86 -5.00 1.33
C VAL A 45 -16.06 -4.05 2.21
N PRO A 46 -16.59 -3.59 3.36
CA PRO A 46 -15.80 -2.76 4.26
C PRO A 46 -14.53 -3.52 4.60
N THR A 47 -13.39 -2.96 4.20
CA THR A 47 -12.08 -3.56 4.47
C THR A 47 -11.97 -3.71 5.98
N ALA A 48 -11.98 -4.97 6.46
CA ALA A 48 -11.88 -5.26 7.88
C ALA A 48 -10.64 -4.55 8.43
N VAL A 49 -10.84 -3.71 9.45
CA VAL A 49 -9.76 -3.01 10.15
C VAL A 49 -8.69 -4.02 10.54
N ALA A 50 -7.46 -3.79 10.10
CA ALA A 50 -6.34 -4.66 10.44
C ALA A 50 -6.17 -4.65 11.96
N PHE A 51 -6.41 -5.79 12.60
CA PHE A 51 -6.12 -5.97 14.01
C PHE A 51 -4.63 -5.71 14.23
N SER A 52 -4.30 -4.63 14.95
CA SER A 52 -2.93 -4.36 15.35
C SER A 52 -2.56 -5.37 16.42
N SER A 53 -1.66 -6.30 16.09
CA SER A 53 -1.08 -7.22 17.06
C SER A 53 -0.33 -6.42 18.12
N ILE A 54 -0.86 -6.41 19.34
CA ILE A 54 -0.19 -5.80 20.48
C ILE A 54 1.11 -6.57 20.71
N ALA A 55 2.23 -5.92 20.41
CA ALA A 55 3.56 -6.45 20.70
C ALA A 55 3.78 -6.46 22.22
N VAL A 56 3.48 -7.61 22.85
CA VAL A 56 3.88 -7.87 24.24
C VAL A 56 5.40 -7.89 24.29
N HIS A 57 6.01 -6.77 24.67
CA HIS A 57 7.43 -6.70 24.93
C HIS A 57 7.73 -7.53 26.18
N ARG A 58 8.36 -8.69 25.96
CA ARG A 58 8.95 -9.50 27.03
C ARG A 58 10.03 -8.65 27.73
N PRO A 59 9.93 -8.36 29.04
CA PRO A 59 10.91 -7.48 29.68
C PRO A 59 12.28 -8.15 29.69
N ALA A 60 13.22 -7.54 28.96
CA ALA A 60 14.62 -7.26 29.27
C ALA A 60 15.49 -8.27 30.07
N ALA A 61 15.19 -9.57 30.09
CA ALA A 61 16.08 -10.56 30.71
C ALA A 61 17.22 -11.04 29.76
N SER A 62 17.32 -10.52 28.54
CA SER A 62 18.31 -10.97 27.52
C SER A 62 19.59 -10.13 27.44
N ALA A 63 19.72 -9.03 28.19
CA ALA A 63 20.85 -8.12 28.03
C ALA A 63 22.18 -8.64 28.62
N LEU A 64 22.14 -9.53 29.62
CA LEU A 64 23.35 -10.02 30.29
C LEU A 64 24.12 -11.08 29.47
N LEU A 65 23.43 -11.85 28.62
CA LEU A 65 24.08 -12.91 27.83
C LEU A 65 24.90 -12.36 26.66
N GLY A 66 24.45 -11.26 26.04
CA GLY A 66 25.12 -10.66 24.88
C GLY A 66 26.47 -10.05 25.22
N LEU A 67 26.61 -9.44 26.40
CA LEU A 67 27.85 -8.77 26.82
C LEU A 67 28.99 -9.77 27.07
N LEU A 68 28.68 -10.96 27.59
CA LEU A 68 29.67 -12.02 27.83
C LEU A 68 30.24 -12.60 26.53
N VAL A 69 29.42 -12.75 25.48
CA VAL A 69 29.85 -13.31 24.19
C VAL A 69 30.83 -12.36 23.48
N VAL A 70 30.55 -11.04 23.49
CA VAL A 70 31.42 -10.04 22.85
C VAL A 70 32.77 -9.93 23.59
N ALA A 71 32.75 -9.92 24.93
CA ALA A 71 33.97 -9.86 25.72
C ALA A 71 34.88 -11.08 25.51
N ALA A 72 34.29 -12.29 25.40
CA ALA A 72 35.05 -13.50 25.10
C ALA A 72 35.67 -13.47 23.69
N PHE A 73 34.95 -12.94 22.70
CA PHE A 73 35.45 -12.84 21.32
C PHE A 73 36.59 -11.81 21.19
N SER A 74 36.52 -10.70 21.93
CA SER A 74 37.58 -9.69 21.96
C SER A 74 38.86 -10.17 22.65
N LEU A 75 38.75 -11.09 23.63
CA LEU A 75 39.92 -11.65 24.32
C LEU A 75 40.63 -12.75 23.53
N LEU A 76 39.93 -13.47 22.63
CA LEU A 76 40.55 -14.49 21.77
C LEU A 76 41.06 -13.94 20.41
N GLY A 77 40.70 -12.72 20.02
CA GLY A 77 40.96 -12.17 18.68
C GLY A 77 42.25 -11.38 18.48
N LEU A 78 43.16 -11.32 19.46
CA LEU A 78 44.37 -10.49 19.41
C LEU A 78 45.62 -11.21 18.85
N THR A 79 45.49 -12.01 17.79
CA THR A 79 46.64 -12.47 17.00
C THR A 79 46.30 -12.65 15.53
N ALA A 80 46.08 -11.54 14.81
CA ALA A 80 46.42 -11.44 13.40
C ALA A 80 46.62 -9.97 13.07
N ALA A 81 47.73 -9.45 13.57
CA ALA A 81 48.28 -8.18 13.15
C ALA A 81 48.25 -8.07 11.62
N GLN A 82 47.73 -6.94 11.18
CA GLN A 82 48.03 -6.25 9.94
C GLN A 82 49.36 -6.70 9.31
N CYS A 83 49.30 -7.15 8.05
CA CYS A 83 50.40 -6.92 7.15
C CYS A 83 49.89 -6.46 5.79
N ARG A 84 49.99 -5.13 5.57
CA ARG A 84 50.42 -4.40 4.36
C ARG A 84 49.76 -4.75 3.01
N ARG A 85 49.45 -3.84 2.10
CA ARG A 85 49.44 -2.37 1.92
C ARG A 85 48.76 -2.18 0.53
N PRO A 86 48.25 -0.98 0.20
CA PRO A 86 47.66 -0.68 -1.11
C PRO A 86 48.72 -0.20 -2.13
N ARG A 87 48.41 -0.36 -3.43
CA ARG A 87 48.99 0.18 -4.70
C ARG A 87 49.07 -0.98 -5.71
N HIS A 88 48.57 -0.92 -6.94
CA HIS A 88 48.17 0.16 -7.85
C HIS A 88 46.92 -0.27 -8.62
#